data_AF-A0A975RN72-F1
#
_entry.id   AF-A0A975RN72-F1
#
_cell.length_a   1.000
_cell.length_b   1.000
_cell.length_c   1.000
_cell.angle_alpha   90.00
_cell.angle_beta   90.00
_cell.angle_gamma   90.00
#
_symmetry.space_group_name_H-M   'P 1'
#
loop_
_entity.id
_entity.type
_entity.pdbx_description
1 polymer ?
#
loop_
_entity_poly.entity_id
_entity_poly.type
_entity_poly.pdbx_seq_one_letter_code
_entity_poly.pdbx_strand_id
1 'polypeptide(L)'
;MLKRSRYVQELDLSEGRVLLANLLWRTYLELGIEDAAIWRDAKVSAAGLETLPQPLREQLGENKMLVDPTLDEADFMMRRYERMRFSFDMLGLTIAPTIDCNFACVYCYENKRPGRMSRLVEDQIIEYVRRFLPGRKTLSVTWYGGEPLMGKETIYRLSEAFIGIASELGASYQAFMVTNGYLLRADAVDRLRELGHWRTVQVTLDGDATTHDVKRPSKAGSPTFERVVDNLTYAAGQLPMVLRMNVDTLNPDGCHRLLELLAARGLAGRLRIAFAPIHPFGQGCHDIAEKEQVKVATNEDFAATEIGLVAHAKLLGFSTSERLSGPWLQQCQAVTTHSIVVEPDGSLQRCWLEVGENDKRVGHITRAMDLSDERNLRWLRFDPTRDDPCRSCNVLPVCFGGCPHRHVEHAPSEFTCNQIRYNLREMILFEYLAKHRPTALAEMVVAQAAGSRWGSSAAKAGCGNCTARERRLQA
;
A
#
# COMPACT_ATOMS: atom_id res chain seq x y z
N MET A 1 5.31 -30.38 22.52
CA MET A 1 4.29 -30.49 21.45
C MET A 1 4.27 -29.17 20.70
N LEU A 2 4.10 -29.18 19.37
CA LEU A 2 3.93 -27.96 18.56
C LEU A 2 2.53 -27.98 17.93
N LYS A 3 1.94 -26.81 17.66
CA LYS A 3 0.71 -26.69 16.87
C LYS A 3 1.00 -26.08 15.50
N ARG A 4 0.12 -26.35 14.52
CA ARG A 4 0.16 -25.65 13.24
C ARG A 4 -0.19 -24.17 13.45
N SER A 5 0.63 -23.28 12.89
CA SER A 5 0.32 -21.85 12.89
C SER A 5 -0.90 -21.58 12.01
N ARG A 6 -1.80 -20.72 12.51
CA ARG A 6 -3.05 -20.36 11.79
C ARG A 6 -2.82 -19.51 10.54
N TYR A 7 -1.63 -18.94 10.39
CA TYR A 7 -1.25 -18.03 9.31
C TYR A 7 -0.43 -18.70 8.21
N VAL A 8 -0.31 -20.04 8.26
CA VAL A 8 0.33 -20.84 7.21
C VAL A 8 -0.62 -21.00 6.02
N GLN A 9 -0.20 -20.48 4.88
CA GLN A 9 -0.77 -20.79 3.58
C GLN A 9 -0.05 -22.00 2.99
N GLU A 10 -0.81 -22.84 2.30
CA GLU A 10 -0.30 -24.03 1.62
C GLU A 10 -0.62 -23.91 0.13
N LEU A 11 0.43 -24.02 -0.70
CA LEU A 11 0.32 -23.87 -2.13
C LEU A 11 0.96 -25.08 -2.81
N ASP A 12 0.20 -25.76 -3.65
CA ASP A 12 0.73 -26.84 -4.48
C ASP A 12 1.65 -26.26 -5.58
N LEU A 13 2.85 -26.83 -5.69
CA LEU A 13 3.81 -26.56 -6.76
C LEU A 13 3.79 -27.69 -7.78
N SER A 14 4.55 -27.54 -8.87
CA SER A 14 4.74 -28.61 -9.85
C SER A 14 5.34 -29.87 -9.22
N GLU A 15 5.01 -31.02 -9.82
CA GLU A 15 5.55 -32.34 -9.47
C GLU A 15 5.16 -32.82 -8.05
N GLY A 16 4.05 -32.32 -7.48
CA GLY A 16 3.52 -32.80 -6.20
C GLY A 16 4.17 -32.20 -4.95
N ARG A 17 5.11 -31.25 -5.14
CA ARG A 17 5.73 -30.46 -4.06
C ARG A 17 4.75 -29.45 -3.47
N VAL A 18 5.05 -28.97 -2.26
CA VAL A 18 4.20 -28.02 -1.55
C VAL A 18 5.05 -26.86 -1.02
N LEU A 19 4.59 -25.63 -1.27
CA LEU A 19 5.11 -24.44 -0.62
C LEU A 19 4.24 -24.09 0.58
N LEU A 20 4.87 -24.03 1.76
CA LEU A 20 4.29 -23.47 2.96
C LEU A 20 4.78 -22.03 3.14
N ALA A 21 3.87 -21.10 3.31
CA ALA A 21 4.19 -19.69 3.56
C ALA A 21 3.53 -19.24 4.86
N ASN A 22 4.33 -18.88 5.86
CA ASN A 22 3.78 -18.31 7.08
C ASN A 22 3.70 -16.79 6.98
N LEU A 23 2.50 -16.24 6.87
CA LEU A 23 2.31 -14.79 6.74
C LEU A 23 2.64 -14.01 8.02
N LEU A 24 2.53 -14.66 9.18
CA LEU A 24 2.87 -14.08 10.48
C LEU A 24 4.39 -14.06 10.75
N TRP A 25 5.17 -14.86 10.05
CA TRP A 25 6.62 -14.86 10.24
C TRP A 25 7.39 -14.46 8.99
N ARG A 26 6.68 -14.31 7.86
CA ARG A 26 7.23 -13.98 6.53
C ARG A 26 8.30 -14.98 6.10
N THR A 27 8.04 -16.24 6.42
CA THR A 27 8.92 -17.37 6.12
C THR A 27 8.28 -18.28 5.07
N TYR A 28 9.14 -18.94 4.31
CA TYR A 28 8.76 -19.89 3.26
C TYR A 28 9.48 -21.21 3.53
N LEU A 29 8.79 -22.32 3.35
CA LEU A 29 9.36 -23.66 3.38
C LEU A 29 8.77 -24.47 2.24
N GLU A 30 9.62 -24.95 1.35
CA GLU A 30 9.21 -25.88 0.31
C GLU A 30 9.45 -27.32 0.77
N LEU A 31 8.41 -28.14 0.67
CA LEU A 31 8.44 -29.56 0.96
C LEU A 31 8.58 -30.36 -0.33
N GLY A 32 9.49 -31.33 -0.31
CA GLY A 32 9.57 -32.38 -1.34
C GLY A 32 8.32 -33.25 -1.36
N ILE A 33 8.21 -34.15 -2.34
CA ILE A 33 7.01 -34.97 -2.57
C ILE A 33 6.67 -35.83 -1.35
N GLU A 34 7.68 -36.51 -0.79
CA GLU A 34 7.52 -37.39 0.37
C GLU A 34 7.10 -36.59 1.62
N ASP A 35 7.84 -35.54 1.95
CA ASP A 35 7.53 -34.66 3.09
C ASP A 35 6.16 -33.97 2.94
N ALA A 36 5.77 -33.61 1.72
CA ALA A 36 4.46 -33.04 1.43
C ALA A 36 3.32 -34.04 1.70
N ALA A 37 3.49 -35.32 1.34
CA ALA A 37 2.52 -36.36 1.65
C ALA A 37 2.40 -36.56 3.17
N ILE A 38 3.54 -36.70 3.86
CA ILE A 38 3.61 -36.82 5.32
C ILE A 38 2.94 -35.61 6.01
N TRP A 39 3.23 -34.39 5.54
CA TRP A 39 2.62 -33.17 6.05
C TRP A 39 1.10 -33.15 5.87
N ARG A 40 0.59 -33.51 4.69
CA ARG A 40 -0.84 -33.49 4.39
C ARG A 40 -1.64 -34.43 5.28
N ASP A 41 -1.08 -35.59 5.61
CA ASP A 41 -1.70 -36.56 6.52
C ASP A 41 -1.62 -36.09 7.97
N ALA A 42 -0.45 -35.62 8.40
CA ALA A 42 -0.19 -35.21 9.77
C ALA A 42 -0.95 -33.95 10.20
N LYS A 43 -1.10 -32.95 9.32
CA LYS A 43 -1.63 -31.61 9.67
C LYS A 43 -3.10 -31.58 10.08
N VAL A 44 -3.83 -32.68 9.90
CA VAL A 44 -5.28 -32.78 10.14
C VAL A 44 -5.60 -32.77 11.65
N SER A 45 -4.65 -33.16 12.50
CA SER A 45 -4.84 -33.16 13.96
C SER A 45 -3.55 -32.85 14.72
N ALA A 46 -3.68 -32.42 15.97
CA ALA A 46 -2.52 -32.22 16.85
C ALA A 46 -1.72 -33.52 17.06
N ALA A 47 -2.41 -34.66 17.21
CA ALA A 47 -1.77 -35.97 17.33
C ALA A 47 -1.01 -36.36 16.06
N GLY A 48 -1.54 -36.03 14.87
CA GLY A 48 -0.83 -36.26 13.60
C GLY A 48 0.46 -35.46 13.49
N LEU A 49 0.51 -34.22 14.01
CA LEU A 49 1.74 -33.44 14.04
C LEU A 49 2.84 -34.08 14.93
N GLU A 50 2.46 -34.89 15.92
CA GLU A 50 3.39 -35.65 16.77
C GLU A 50 3.94 -36.90 16.10
N THR A 51 3.36 -37.34 14.97
CA THR A 51 3.88 -38.46 14.18
C THR A 51 4.85 -38.03 13.09
N LEU A 52 5.05 -36.71 12.89
CA LEU A 52 6.00 -36.18 11.91
C LEU A 52 7.43 -36.68 12.20
N PRO A 53 8.20 -37.12 11.19
CA PRO A 53 9.62 -37.41 11.35
C PRO A 53 10.37 -36.25 12.01
N GLN A 54 11.32 -36.55 12.88
CA GLN A 54 12.05 -35.52 13.64
C GLN A 54 12.68 -34.43 12.75
N PRO A 55 13.38 -34.75 11.65
CA PRO A 55 13.97 -33.72 10.78
C PRO A 55 12.92 -32.78 10.17
N LEU A 56 11.81 -33.33 9.67
CA LEU A 56 10.71 -32.54 9.09
C LEU A 56 10.05 -31.65 10.15
N ARG A 57 9.84 -32.17 11.37
CA ARG A 57 9.28 -31.41 12.47
C ARG A 57 10.16 -30.22 12.88
N GLU A 58 11.48 -30.43 12.93
CA GLU A 58 12.46 -29.39 13.23
C GLU A 58 12.44 -28.29 12.15
N GLN A 59 12.50 -28.66 10.87
CA GLN A 59 12.42 -27.71 9.75
C GLN A 59 11.12 -26.88 9.78
N LEU A 60 9.98 -27.53 10.03
CA LEU A 60 8.68 -26.87 10.17
C LEU A 60 8.66 -25.90 11.36
N GLY A 61 9.31 -26.26 12.48
CA GLY A 61 9.42 -25.42 13.67
C GLY A 61 10.35 -24.20 13.48
N GLU A 62 11.51 -24.39 12.85
CA GLU A 62 12.46 -23.33 12.51
C GLU A 62 11.84 -22.28 11.59
N ASN A 63 11.08 -22.74 10.58
CA ASN A 63 10.36 -21.87 9.65
C ASN A 63 9.00 -21.39 10.17
N LYS A 64 8.67 -21.66 11.44
CA LYS A 64 7.42 -21.24 12.10
C LYS A 64 6.14 -21.76 11.44
N MET A 65 6.21 -22.82 10.64
CA MET A 65 5.01 -23.53 10.15
C MET A 65 4.31 -24.24 11.32
N LEU A 66 5.12 -24.74 12.24
CA LEU A 66 4.72 -25.18 13.56
C LEU A 66 5.23 -24.19 14.62
N VAL A 67 4.38 -23.89 15.61
CA VAL A 67 4.66 -22.94 16.69
C VAL A 67 4.32 -23.56 18.04
N ASP A 68 4.78 -22.93 19.12
CA ASP A 68 4.44 -23.36 20.47
C ASP A 68 2.91 -23.35 20.67
N PRO A 69 2.31 -24.43 21.22
CA PRO A 69 0.88 -24.49 21.48
C PRO A 69 0.37 -23.35 22.38
N THR A 70 1.19 -22.86 23.30
CA THR A 70 0.83 -21.78 24.23
C THR A 70 0.89 -20.39 23.60
N LEU A 71 1.46 -20.25 22.39
CA LEU A 71 1.48 -18.98 21.67
C LEU A 71 0.07 -18.63 21.17
N ASP A 72 -0.54 -17.59 21.72
CA ASP A 72 -1.72 -16.97 21.11
C ASP A 72 -1.26 -16.06 19.96
N GLU A 73 -1.32 -16.59 18.73
CA GLU A 73 -0.92 -15.84 17.53
C GLU A 73 -1.81 -14.62 17.25
N ALA A 74 -3.08 -14.63 17.70
CA ALA A 74 -3.98 -13.49 17.53
C ALA A 74 -3.62 -12.35 18.50
N ASP A 75 -3.35 -12.68 19.77
CA ASP A 75 -2.83 -11.72 20.75
C ASP A 75 -1.46 -11.17 20.33
N PHE A 76 -0.56 -12.02 19.82
CA PHE A 76 0.72 -11.58 19.27
C PHE A 76 0.54 -10.58 18.12
N MET A 77 -0.38 -10.86 17.19
CA MET A 77 -0.74 -9.95 16.10
C MET A 77 -1.30 -8.62 16.60
N MET A 78 -2.22 -8.66 17.56
CA MET A 78 -2.80 -7.47 18.20
C MET A 78 -1.71 -6.60 18.83
N ARG A 79 -0.87 -7.18 19.70
CA ARG A 79 0.23 -6.43 20.35
C ARG A 79 1.21 -5.85 19.32
N ARG A 80 1.48 -6.59 18.24
CA ARG A 80 2.33 -6.11 17.16
C ARG A 80 1.71 -4.92 16.43
N TYR A 81 0.41 -4.94 16.20
CA TYR A 81 -0.37 -3.86 15.59
C TYR A 81 -0.42 -2.61 16.48
N GLU A 82 -0.71 -2.78 17.77
CA GLU A 82 -0.71 -1.71 18.76
C GLU A 82 0.66 -1.03 18.86
N ARG A 83 1.74 -1.82 18.96
CA ARG A 83 3.11 -1.29 18.98
C ARG A 83 3.41 -0.42 17.77
N MET A 84 2.84 -0.74 16.61
CA MET A 84 3.04 0.03 15.39
C MET A 84 2.27 1.35 15.41
N ARG A 85 0.99 1.31 15.78
CA ARG A 85 0.12 2.49 15.81
C ARG A 85 0.53 3.51 16.85
N PHE A 86 1.00 3.04 17.99
CA PHE A 86 1.29 3.86 19.16
C PHE A 86 2.80 4.04 19.39
N SER A 87 3.63 3.72 18.39
CA SER A 87 5.08 3.89 18.48
C SER A 87 5.46 5.36 18.57
N PHE A 88 6.20 5.73 19.61
CA PHE A 88 6.78 7.07 19.76
C PHE A 88 8.03 7.29 18.87
N ASP A 89 8.58 6.24 18.25
CA ASP A 89 9.86 6.32 17.53
C ASP A 89 9.86 7.29 16.32
N MET A 90 8.69 7.60 15.76
CA MET A 90 8.56 8.40 14.53
C MET A 90 7.60 9.58 14.72
N LEU A 91 7.98 10.74 14.20
CA LEU A 91 7.06 11.84 13.89
C LEU A 91 6.75 11.81 12.39
N GLY A 92 5.49 11.55 12.04
CA GLY A 92 5.04 11.50 10.64
C GLY A 92 4.26 12.73 10.25
N LEU A 93 4.68 13.46 9.21
CA LEU A 93 3.91 14.57 8.65
C LEU A 93 3.61 14.30 7.19
N THR A 94 2.34 14.37 6.81
CA THR A 94 1.97 14.49 5.40
C THR A 94 1.59 15.93 5.17
N ILE A 95 2.35 16.65 4.35
CA ILE A 95 2.20 18.09 4.21
C ILE A 95 1.69 18.39 2.82
N ALA A 96 0.61 19.17 2.72
CA ALA A 96 0.11 19.73 1.47
C ALA A 96 0.57 21.20 1.36
N PRO A 97 1.61 21.51 0.55
CA PRO A 97 1.99 22.91 0.28
C PRO A 97 0.87 23.70 -0.38
N THR A 98 0.00 23.01 -1.11
CA THR A 98 -1.22 23.51 -1.71
C THR A 98 -2.22 22.35 -1.82
N ILE A 99 -3.52 22.65 -1.81
CA ILE A 99 -4.54 21.69 -2.25
C ILE A 99 -5.08 22.02 -3.65
N ASP A 100 -4.46 23.00 -4.31
CA ASP A 100 -4.68 23.26 -5.72
C ASP A 100 -3.88 22.27 -6.58
N CYS A 101 -4.33 22.06 -7.80
CA CYS A 101 -3.72 21.13 -8.75
C CYS A 101 -3.79 21.71 -10.17
N ASN A 102 -2.80 21.40 -11.00
CA ASN A 102 -2.80 21.72 -12.43
C ASN A 102 -3.62 20.73 -13.27
N PHE A 103 -4.09 19.62 -12.67
CA PHE A 103 -4.90 18.59 -13.33
C PHE A 103 -6.36 18.64 -12.87
N ALA A 104 -7.26 18.19 -13.74
CA ALA A 104 -8.68 18.02 -13.49
C ALA A 104 -9.08 16.53 -13.63
N CYS A 105 -8.38 15.63 -12.92
CA CYS A 105 -8.63 14.20 -13.02
C CYS A 105 -10.08 13.83 -12.71
N VAL A 106 -10.69 12.99 -13.55
CA VAL A 106 -12.12 12.66 -13.52
C VAL A 106 -12.57 11.90 -12.27
N TYR A 107 -11.62 11.24 -11.58
CA TYR A 107 -11.86 10.44 -10.37
C TYR A 107 -11.25 11.06 -9.10
N CYS A 108 -10.76 12.30 -9.16
CA CYS A 108 -10.06 12.91 -8.04
C CYS A 108 -11.00 13.08 -6.83
N TYR A 109 -10.60 12.57 -5.67
CA TYR A 109 -11.37 12.73 -4.42
C TYR A 109 -11.14 14.06 -3.71
N GLU A 110 -10.03 14.75 -4.01
CA GLU A 110 -9.65 15.95 -3.28
C GLU A 110 -10.59 17.11 -3.60
N ASN A 111 -11.12 17.74 -2.55
CA ASN A 111 -11.89 18.97 -2.68
C ASN A 111 -10.94 20.15 -2.92
N LYS A 112 -10.45 20.25 -4.17
CA LYS A 112 -9.44 21.23 -4.60
C LYS A 112 -9.93 22.66 -4.43
N ARG A 113 -9.13 23.49 -3.79
CA ARG A 113 -9.35 24.94 -3.74
C ARG A 113 -8.05 25.72 -3.95
N PRO A 114 -8.11 26.92 -4.55
CA PRO A 114 -6.94 27.79 -4.65
C PRO A 114 -6.38 28.11 -3.26
N GLY A 115 -5.06 28.16 -3.15
CA GLY A 115 -4.39 28.51 -1.91
C GLY A 115 -3.02 27.86 -1.82
N ARG A 116 -2.07 28.59 -1.22
CA ARG A 116 -0.70 28.12 -1.00
C ARG A 116 -0.34 28.34 0.44
N MET A 117 0.49 27.45 0.96
CA MET A 117 1.03 27.57 2.30
C MET A 117 1.81 28.88 2.41
N SER A 118 1.52 29.65 3.46
CA SER A 118 2.21 30.91 3.73
C SER A 118 3.49 30.65 4.53
N ARG A 119 4.40 31.63 4.52
CA ARG A 119 5.62 31.58 5.35
C ARG A 119 5.31 31.45 6.83
N LEU A 120 4.24 32.09 7.29
CA LEU A 120 3.77 31.97 8.67
C LEU A 120 3.43 30.51 9.03
N VAL A 121 2.74 29.79 8.14
CA VAL A 121 2.40 28.38 8.38
C VAL A 121 3.65 27.49 8.28
N GLU A 122 4.58 27.79 7.36
CA GLU A 122 5.89 27.12 7.31
C GLU A 122 6.61 27.22 8.66
N ASP A 123 6.70 28.43 9.23
CA ASP A 123 7.33 28.67 10.54
C ASP A 123 6.63 27.91 11.67
N GLN A 124 5.30 27.83 11.64
CA GLN A 124 4.53 27.05 12.62
C GLN A 124 4.79 25.54 12.51
N ILE A 125 4.97 25.02 11.29
CA ILE A 125 5.34 23.60 11.09
C ILE A 125 6.76 23.35 11.61
N ILE A 126 7.69 24.27 11.36
CA ILE A 126 9.07 24.20 11.89
C ILE A 126 9.04 24.14 13.42
N GLU A 127 8.26 25.02 14.07
CA GLU A 127 8.10 25.01 15.52
C GLU A 127 7.47 23.71 16.03
N TYR A 128 6.46 23.19 15.33
CA TYR A 128 5.85 21.90 15.65
C TYR A 128 6.89 20.76 15.60
N VAL A 129 7.75 20.75 14.58
CA VAL A 129 8.83 19.76 14.44
C VAL A 129 9.95 19.95 15.45
N ARG A 130 10.18 21.15 16.01
CA ARG A 130 11.11 21.33 17.13
C ARG A 130 10.53 20.87 18.45
N ARG A 131 9.22 21.04 18.63
CA ARG A 131 8.50 20.74 19.88
C ARG A 131 8.19 19.25 20.05
N PHE A 132 7.59 18.64 19.04
CA PHE A 132 7.49 17.19 18.88
C PHE A 132 8.76 16.77 18.11
N LEU A 133 9.14 15.54 17.82
CA LEU A 133 10.52 15.14 17.42
C LEU A 133 11.54 14.89 18.54
N PRO A 134 11.84 15.75 19.54
CA PRO A 134 12.73 15.36 20.63
C PRO A 134 12.33 14.01 21.24
N GLY A 135 13.32 13.14 21.45
CA GLY A 135 13.14 11.76 21.94
C GLY A 135 12.68 10.74 20.90
N ARG A 136 12.51 11.13 19.63
CA ARG A 136 12.13 10.25 18.52
C ARG A 136 13.32 9.98 17.60
N LYS A 137 13.29 8.86 16.89
CA LYS A 137 14.39 8.39 16.02
C LYS A 137 14.30 8.95 14.60
N THR A 138 13.08 9.25 14.13
CA THR A 138 12.84 9.61 12.73
C THR A 138 11.77 10.70 12.58
N LEU A 139 12.08 11.69 11.75
CA LEU A 139 11.12 12.58 11.11
C LEU A 139 10.81 12.06 9.71
N SER A 140 9.57 11.68 9.46
CA SER A 140 9.12 11.16 8.17
C SER A 140 8.14 12.14 7.53
N VAL A 141 8.50 12.71 6.38
CA VAL A 141 7.68 13.71 5.70
C VAL A 141 7.22 13.20 4.33
N THR A 142 5.92 13.23 4.09
CA THR A 142 5.31 12.95 2.79
C THR A 142 4.76 14.24 2.19
N TRP A 143 5.30 14.64 1.04
CA TRP A 143 4.78 15.77 0.27
C TRP A 143 3.58 15.32 -0.56
N TYR A 144 2.42 15.92 -0.28
CA TYR A 144 1.12 15.55 -0.81
C TYR A 144 0.31 16.81 -1.17
N GLY A 145 -1.00 16.67 -1.35
CA GLY A 145 -1.95 17.71 -1.71
C GLY A 145 -2.39 17.55 -3.18
N GLY A 146 -2.99 18.60 -3.72
CA GLY A 146 -3.51 18.56 -5.09
C GLY A 146 -2.39 18.30 -6.11
N GLU A 147 -1.40 19.19 -6.17
CA GLU A 147 -0.10 18.93 -6.78
C GLU A 147 1.01 19.59 -5.94
N PRO A 148 1.82 18.82 -5.18
CA PRO A 148 2.82 19.40 -4.28
C PRO A 148 3.85 20.26 -5.01
N LEU A 149 4.25 19.90 -6.24
CA LEU A 149 5.27 20.66 -6.98
C LEU A 149 4.78 22.03 -7.46
N MET A 150 3.47 22.32 -7.41
CA MET A 150 3.00 23.70 -7.55
C MET A 150 3.55 24.57 -6.41
N GLY A 151 3.77 24.02 -5.22
CA GLY A 151 4.38 24.67 -4.05
C GLY A 151 5.84 24.26 -3.80
N LYS A 152 6.64 23.96 -4.83
CA LYS A 152 8.01 23.44 -4.70
C LYS A 152 8.93 24.26 -3.78
N GLU A 153 8.79 25.58 -3.77
CA GLU A 153 9.60 26.44 -2.92
C GLU A 153 9.36 26.20 -1.41
N THR A 154 8.12 25.88 -1.02
CA THR A 154 7.79 25.47 0.35
C THR A 154 8.43 24.13 0.68
N ILE A 155 8.41 23.17 -0.26
CA ILE A 155 9.05 21.85 -0.11
C ILE A 155 10.54 22.01 0.16
N TYR A 156 11.23 22.86 -0.61
CA TYR A 156 12.67 23.07 -0.46
C TYR A 156 13.03 23.64 0.91
N ARG A 157 12.38 24.75 1.29
CA ARG A 157 12.67 25.44 2.56
C ARG A 157 12.37 24.59 3.78
N LEU A 158 11.23 23.91 3.78
CA LEU A 158 10.87 23.03 4.88
C LEU A 158 11.78 21.80 4.93
N SER A 159 12.15 21.20 3.78
CA SER A 159 13.11 20.09 3.76
C SER A 159 14.47 20.50 4.33
N GLU A 160 14.99 21.66 3.95
CA GLU A 160 16.24 22.21 4.51
C GLU A 160 16.16 22.39 6.03
N ALA A 161 15.07 23.00 6.52
CA ALA A 161 14.84 23.18 7.94
C ALA A 161 14.73 21.83 8.68
N PHE A 162 13.99 20.86 8.13
CA PHE A 162 13.79 19.55 8.72
C PHE A 162 15.07 18.71 8.76
N ILE A 163 15.91 18.78 7.71
CA ILE A 163 17.23 18.14 7.70
C ILE A 163 18.10 18.72 8.82
N GLY A 164 18.13 20.06 8.95
CA GLY A 164 18.87 20.74 10.02
C GLY A 164 18.39 20.33 11.41
N ILE A 165 17.09 20.38 11.67
CA ILE A 165 16.48 20.03 12.97
C ILE A 165 16.71 18.56 13.31
N ALA A 166 16.50 17.65 12.36
CA ALA A 166 16.69 16.23 12.60
C ALA A 166 18.15 15.93 12.96
N SER A 167 19.10 16.51 12.23
CA SER A 167 20.53 16.39 12.53
C SER A 167 20.88 16.94 13.92
N GLU A 168 20.39 18.14 14.25
CA GLU A 168 20.58 18.80 15.55
C GLU A 168 20.09 17.94 16.72
N LEU A 169 18.95 17.26 16.54
CA LEU A 169 18.30 16.44 17.57
C LEU A 169 18.70 14.96 17.55
N GLY A 170 19.67 14.56 16.73
CA GLY A 170 20.11 13.16 16.62
C GLY A 170 19.05 12.22 16.01
N ALA A 171 18.12 12.75 15.24
CA ALA A 171 17.09 12.01 14.50
C ALA A 171 17.45 11.87 13.01
N SER A 172 16.82 10.91 12.34
CA SER A 172 16.91 10.75 10.89
C SER A 172 15.78 11.51 10.18
N TYR A 173 16.08 12.11 9.03
CA TYR A 173 15.07 12.66 8.12
C TYR A 173 14.86 11.73 6.92
N GLN A 174 13.60 11.52 6.55
CA GLN A 174 13.24 10.81 5.32
C GLN A 174 12.05 11.47 4.62
N ALA A 175 12.15 11.56 3.29
CA ALA A 175 11.16 12.24 2.46
C ALA A 175 10.47 11.27 1.49
N PHE A 176 9.18 11.50 1.30
CA PHE A 176 8.33 10.85 0.31
C PHE A 176 7.57 11.91 -0.47
N MET A 177 7.14 11.60 -1.70
CA MET A 177 6.31 12.51 -2.49
C MET A 177 5.28 11.73 -3.30
N VAL A 178 4.09 12.27 -3.44
CA VAL A 178 3.10 11.84 -4.43
C VAL A 178 2.79 13.01 -5.35
N THR A 179 3.13 12.88 -6.63
CA THR A 179 2.95 13.94 -7.64
C THR A 179 2.26 13.37 -8.88
N ASN A 180 1.56 14.21 -9.64
CA ASN A 180 1.11 13.87 -10.99
C ASN A 180 2.27 13.81 -12.00
N GLY A 181 3.47 14.28 -11.64
CA GLY A 181 4.68 14.19 -12.44
C GLY A 181 4.83 15.26 -13.52
N TYR A 182 3.81 16.08 -13.79
CA TYR A 182 3.83 17.07 -14.87
C TYR A 182 4.81 18.22 -14.61
N LEU A 183 4.98 18.58 -13.33
CA LEU A 183 5.91 19.61 -12.87
C LEU A 183 7.25 19.04 -12.37
N LEU A 184 7.45 17.72 -12.48
CA LEU A 184 8.70 17.04 -12.11
C LEU A 184 9.75 17.21 -13.23
N ARG A 185 9.98 18.46 -13.61
CA ARG A 185 10.94 18.88 -14.63
C ARG A 185 12.37 18.74 -14.12
N ALA A 186 13.34 18.87 -15.03
CA ALA A 186 14.75 18.69 -14.71
C ALA A 186 15.22 19.57 -13.53
N ASP A 187 14.84 20.86 -13.52
CA ASP A 187 15.16 21.79 -12.43
C ASP A 187 14.62 21.31 -11.07
N ALA A 188 13.39 20.79 -11.05
CA ALA A 188 12.79 20.26 -9.84
C ALA A 188 13.48 18.96 -9.40
N VAL A 189 13.74 18.04 -10.33
CA VAL A 189 14.44 16.76 -10.05
C VAL A 189 15.84 17.01 -9.52
N ASP A 190 16.63 17.88 -10.16
CA ASP A 190 17.98 18.21 -9.74
C ASP A 190 17.97 18.80 -8.33
N ARG A 191 17.05 19.73 -8.04
CA ARG A 191 16.94 20.31 -6.70
C ARG A 191 16.49 19.30 -5.63
N LEU A 192 15.57 18.39 -5.97
CA LEU A 192 15.17 17.32 -5.05
C LEU A 192 16.34 16.36 -4.80
N ARG A 193 17.12 16.01 -5.83
CA ARG A 193 18.33 15.17 -5.71
C ARG A 193 19.36 15.84 -4.79
N GLU A 194 19.60 17.13 -4.96
CA GLU A 194 20.52 17.91 -4.10
C GLU A 194 20.10 17.91 -2.62
N LEU A 195 18.80 18.01 -2.33
CA LEU A 195 18.30 17.94 -0.96
C LEU A 195 18.52 16.56 -0.32
N GLY A 196 18.56 15.49 -1.13
CA GLY A 196 18.76 14.12 -0.65
C GLY A 196 17.58 13.58 0.20
N HIS A 197 17.82 12.47 0.90
CA HIS A 197 16.89 11.84 1.86
C HIS A 197 15.57 11.26 1.30
N TRP A 198 15.38 11.24 -0.01
CA TRP A 198 14.21 10.63 -0.66
C TRP A 198 14.21 9.11 -0.50
N ARG A 199 13.11 8.58 0.02
CA ARG A 199 12.83 7.14 0.06
C ARG A 199 12.00 6.69 -1.12
N THR A 200 11.05 7.53 -1.56
CA THR A 200 10.21 7.25 -2.72
C THR A 200 9.61 8.56 -3.25
N VAL A 201 9.69 8.75 -4.57
CA VAL A 201 8.88 9.75 -5.29
C VAL A 201 7.91 8.99 -6.19
N GLN A 202 6.62 9.10 -5.89
CA GLN A 202 5.56 8.41 -6.62
C GLN A 202 4.99 9.34 -7.69
N VAL A 203 5.05 8.89 -8.95
CA VAL A 203 4.35 9.50 -10.09
C VAL A 203 3.15 8.62 -10.43
N THR A 204 2.09 9.22 -10.98
CA THR A 204 0.89 8.48 -11.39
C THR A 204 0.59 8.64 -12.88
N LEU A 205 0.52 7.51 -13.60
CA LEU A 205 0.01 7.38 -14.98
C LEU A 205 -1.02 6.26 -15.00
N ASP A 206 -2.05 6.32 -15.85
CA ASP A 206 -3.22 5.42 -15.76
C ASP A 206 -3.40 4.57 -17.02
N GLY A 207 -2.28 4.09 -17.54
CA GLY A 207 -2.18 3.47 -18.85
C GLY A 207 -1.54 4.40 -19.88
N ASP A 208 -1.63 3.99 -21.15
CA ASP A 208 -1.12 4.74 -22.29
C ASP A 208 -1.78 6.11 -22.47
N ALA A 209 -1.31 6.89 -23.46
CA ALA A 209 -1.85 8.23 -23.74
C ALA A 209 -3.39 8.25 -23.85
N THR A 210 -3.97 7.29 -24.57
CA THR A 210 -5.42 7.23 -24.82
C THR A 210 -6.23 7.08 -23.53
N THR A 211 -5.77 6.25 -22.60
CA THR A 211 -6.46 5.98 -21.33
C THR A 211 -6.10 6.99 -20.24
N HIS A 212 -4.86 7.49 -20.22
CA HIS A 212 -4.41 8.49 -19.26
C HIS A 212 -5.02 9.86 -19.52
N ASP A 213 -4.98 10.36 -20.75
CA ASP A 213 -5.34 11.75 -21.04
C ASP A 213 -6.84 12.02 -20.86
N VAL A 214 -7.70 11.00 -21.09
CA VAL A 214 -9.14 11.11 -20.83
C VAL A 214 -9.47 11.11 -19.33
N LYS A 215 -8.63 10.47 -18.51
CA LYS A 215 -8.83 10.38 -17.05
C LYS A 215 -8.14 11.49 -16.28
N ARG A 216 -7.01 11.99 -16.79
CA ARG A 216 -6.11 12.92 -16.10
C ARG A 216 -5.72 14.11 -16.98
N PRO A 217 -6.69 14.84 -17.56
CA PRO A 217 -6.38 16.03 -18.34
C PRO A 217 -5.85 17.14 -17.44
N SER A 218 -5.15 18.10 -18.05
CA SER A 218 -4.88 19.38 -17.38
C SER A 218 -6.19 20.13 -17.11
N LYS A 219 -6.18 21.14 -16.23
CA LYS A 219 -7.34 22.04 -16.06
C LYS A 219 -7.77 22.76 -17.35
N ALA A 220 -6.88 22.88 -18.33
CA ALA A 220 -7.18 23.43 -19.64
C ALA A 220 -7.74 22.38 -20.62
N GLY A 221 -7.97 21.13 -20.18
CA GLY A 221 -8.43 20.03 -21.03
C GLY A 221 -7.35 19.43 -21.93
N SER A 222 -6.11 19.93 -21.87
CA SER A 222 -5.01 19.44 -22.71
C SER A 222 -4.44 18.10 -22.21
N PRO A 223 -3.91 17.27 -23.13
CA PRO A 223 -3.22 16.02 -22.80
C PRO A 223 -2.02 16.24 -21.87
N THR A 224 -1.71 15.27 -21.03
CA THR A 224 -0.66 15.35 -20.02
C THR A 224 0.35 14.21 -20.07
N PHE A 225 -0.01 13.09 -20.70
CA PHE A 225 0.77 11.85 -20.74
C PHE A 225 2.22 12.04 -21.15
N GLU A 226 2.49 12.56 -22.34
CA GLU A 226 3.85 12.65 -22.90
C GLU A 226 4.81 13.39 -21.97
N ARG A 227 4.39 14.54 -21.43
CA ARG A 227 5.20 15.31 -20.50
C ARG A 227 5.50 14.54 -19.21
N VAL A 228 4.51 13.81 -18.69
CA VAL A 228 4.70 13.02 -17.46
C VAL A 228 5.67 11.86 -17.72
N VAL A 229 5.59 11.19 -18.88
CA VAL A 229 6.52 10.11 -19.25
C VAL A 229 7.95 10.65 -19.43
N ASP A 230 8.13 11.79 -20.08
CA ASP A 230 9.46 12.40 -20.27
C ASP A 230 10.09 12.81 -18.94
N ASN A 231 9.31 13.49 -18.08
CA ASN A 231 9.75 13.85 -16.72
C ASN A 231 10.09 12.61 -15.88
N LEU A 232 9.25 11.56 -15.94
CA LEU A 232 9.49 10.30 -15.24
C LEU A 232 10.77 9.63 -15.74
N THR A 233 11.01 9.64 -17.05
CA THR A 233 12.22 9.06 -17.66
C THR A 233 13.49 9.72 -17.11
N TYR A 234 13.48 11.06 -17.02
CA TYR A 234 14.58 11.82 -16.44
C TYR A 234 14.72 11.55 -14.93
N ALA A 235 13.62 11.62 -14.18
CA ALA A 235 13.60 11.44 -12.73
C ALA A 235 14.05 10.04 -12.28
N ALA A 236 13.72 8.98 -13.04
CA ALA A 236 14.10 7.60 -12.73
C ALA A 236 15.61 7.35 -12.78
N GLY A 237 16.39 8.21 -13.44
CA GLY A 237 17.85 8.18 -13.39
C GLY A 237 18.46 8.83 -12.14
N GLN A 238 17.65 9.51 -11.32
CA GLN A 238 18.15 10.42 -10.28
C GLN A 238 17.53 10.22 -8.90
N LEU A 239 16.28 9.77 -8.86
CA LEU A 239 15.47 9.65 -7.65
C LEU A 239 14.90 8.22 -7.55
N PRO A 240 14.60 7.74 -6.33
CA PRO A 240 13.95 6.45 -6.15
C PRO A 240 12.47 6.53 -6.59
N MET A 241 12.22 6.26 -7.86
CA MET A 241 10.91 6.43 -8.47
C MET A 241 10.01 5.22 -8.27
N VAL A 242 8.74 5.50 -7.98
CA VAL A 242 7.64 4.54 -8.08
C VAL A 242 6.62 5.09 -9.08
N LEU A 243 6.22 4.27 -10.04
CA LEU A 243 5.05 4.55 -10.85
C LEU A 243 3.86 3.81 -10.26
N ARG A 244 2.83 4.55 -9.86
CA ARG A 244 1.53 3.99 -9.51
C ARG A 244 0.59 4.10 -10.70
N MET A 245 -0.06 3.01 -11.06
CA MET A 245 -1.18 3.01 -12.00
C MET A 245 -2.50 2.85 -11.24
N ASN A 246 -3.42 3.79 -11.46
CA ASN A 246 -4.79 3.66 -10.98
C ASN A 246 -5.61 2.90 -12.01
N VAL A 247 -6.08 1.72 -11.62
CA VAL A 247 -6.69 0.75 -12.52
C VAL A 247 -8.16 0.64 -12.22
N ASP A 248 -8.94 0.64 -13.29
CA ASP A 248 -10.36 0.35 -13.29
C ASP A 248 -10.65 -0.72 -14.36
N THR A 249 -11.92 -1.00 -14.67
CA THR A 249 -12.19 -2.05 -15.66
C THR A 249 -11.97 -1.61 -17.12
N LEU A 250 -11.63 -0.35 -17.38
CA LEU A 250 -11.52 0.21 -18.74
C LEU A 250 -10.08 0.36 -19.23
N ASN A 251 -9.10 0.49 -18.33
CA ASN A 251 -7.70 0.71 -18.70
C ASN A 251 -6.67 -0.42 -18.51
N PRO A 252 -7.01 -1.71 -18.24
CA PRO A 252 -5.98 -2.75 -18.12
C PRO A 252 -5.06 -2.87 -19.35
N ASP A 253 -5.62 -2.83 -20.56
CA ASP A 253 -4.83 -2.91 -21.80
C ASP A 253 -3.92 -1.69 -21.98
N GLY A 254 -4.41 -0.50 -21.59
CA GLY A 254 -3.61 0.72 -21.58
C GLY A 254 -2.44 0.61 -20.59
N CYS A 255 -2.65 -0.03 -19.44
CA CYS A 255 -1.59 -0.28 -18.46
C CYS A 255 -0.52 -1.24 -19.00
N HIS A 256 -0.93 -2.30 -19.71
CA HIS A 256 0.01 -3.21 -20.38
C HIS A 256 0.85 -2.48 -21.43
N ARG A 257 0.24 -1.67 -22.30
CA ARG A 257 0.97 -0.86 -23.30
C ARG A 257 1.92 0.16 -22.66
N LEU A 258 1.53 0.76 -21.54
CA LEU A 258 2.42 1.65 -20.79
C LEU A 258 3.65 0.92 -20.27
N LEU A 259 3.50 -0.29 -19.73
CA LEU A 259 4.64 -1.09 -19.26
C LEU A 259 5.63 -1.36 -20.40
N GLU A 260 5.14 -1.76 -21.58
CA GLU A 260 5.96 -2.01 -22.77
C GLU A 260 6.71 -0.75 -23.21
N LEU A 261 6.03 0.40 -23.26
CA LEU A 261 6.64 1.70 -23.57
C LEU A 261 7.78 2.05 -22.61
N LEU A 262 7.54 1.91 -21.30
CA LEU A 262 8.54 2.23 -20.27
C LEU A 262 9.73 1.27 -20.33
N ALA A 263 9.49 -0.01 -20.63
CA ALA A 263 10.54 -0.99 -20.83
C ALA A 263 11.40 -0.65 -22.06
N ALA A 264 10.76 -0.28 -23.17
CA ALA A 264 11.45 0.16 -24.39
C ALA A 264 12.28 1.45 -24.18
N ARG A 265 11.87 2.32 -23.24
CA ARG A 265 12.65 3.49 -22.79
C ARG A 265 13.77 3.15 -21.80
N GLY A 266 14.00 1.87 -21.50
CA GLY A 266 15.08 1.42 -20.61
C GLY A 266 14.83 1.72 -19.12
N LEU A 267 13.56 1.82 -18.70
CA LEU A 267 13.21 2.12 -17.31
C LEU A 267 13.05 0.86 -16.43
N ALA A 268 13.10 -0.33 -17.03
CA ALA A 268 13.19 -1.58 -16.28
C ALA A 268 14.41 -1.55 -15.34
N GLY A 269 14.23 -1.99 -14.10
CA GLY A 269 15.26 -1.92 -13.05
C GLY A 269 15.50 -0.53 -12.42
N ARG A 270 15.05 0.57 -13.03
CA ARG A 270 15.15 1.94 -12.47
C ARG A 270 13.85 2.44 -11.85
N LEU A 271 12.74 1.80 -12.22
CA LEU A 271 11.40 2.16 -11.80
C LEU A 271 10.74 0.97 -11.10
N ARG A 272 10.12 1.23 -9.94
CA ARG A 272 9.25 0.26 -9.29
C ARG A 272 7.79 0.52 -9.66
N ILE A 273 7.04 -0.54 -9.94
CA ILE A 273 5.65 -0.45 -10.37
C ILE A 273 4.69 -0.85 -9.25
N ALA A 274 3.63 -0.06 -9.08
CA ALA A 274 2.52 -0.35 -8.20
C ALA A 274 1.19 -0.19 -8.94
N PHE A 275 0.23 -1.05 -8.63
CA PHE A 275 -1.13 -0.98 -9.14
C PHE A 275 -2.07 -0.74 -7.98
N ALA A 276 -3.13 0.03 -8.20
CA ALA A 276 -4.16 0.22 -7.21
C ALA A 276 -5.52 0.41 -7.87
N PRO A 277 -6.60 -0.08 -7.25
CA PRO A 277 -7.94 0.16 -7.75
C PRO A 277 -8.30 1.63 -7.59
N ILE A 278 -9.12 2.14 -8.51
CA ILE A 278 -9.85 3.39 -8.30
C ILE A 278 -11.00 3.13 -7.31
N HIS A 279 -11.15 4.01 -6.33
CA HIS A 279 -12.22 3.95 -5.34
C HIS A 279 -12.93 5.30 -5.25
N PRO A 280 -14.27 5.30 -5.05
CA PRO A 280 -15.03 6.50 -4.74
C PRO A 280 -14.73 6.92 -3.30
N PHE A 281 -13.74 7.78 -3.09
CA PHE A 281 -13.46 8.35 -1.77
C PHE A 281 -13.79 9.84 -1.74
N GLY A 282 -14.16 10.36 -0.58
CA GLY A 282 -14.28 11.79 -0.32
C GLY A 282 -15.35 12.50 -1.13
N GLN A 283 -15.54 13.79 -0.80
CA GLN A 283 -16.60 14.60 -1.43
C GLN A 283 -16.29 14.97 -2.89
N GLY A 284 -15.02 15.00 -3.31
CA GLY A 284 -14.66 15.31 -4.69
C GLY A 284 -15.05 14.22 -5.71
N CYS A 285 -15.41 13.03 -5.23
CA CYS A 285 -15.61 11.82 -6.04
C CYS A 285 -17.07 11.34 -6.08
N HIS A 286 -18.03 12.12 -5.57
CA HIS A 286 -19.42 11.70 -5.39
C HIS A 286 -20.08 11.12 -6.65
N ASP A 287 -19.66 11.58 -7.84
CA ASP A 287 -20.28 11.17 -9.12
C ASP A 287 -19.38 10.24 -9.96
N ILE A 288 -18.33 9.63 -9.39
CA ILE A 288 -17.43 8.78 -10.19
C ILE A 288 -18.16 7.60 -10.84
N ALA A 289 -19.21 7.10 -10.19
CA ALA A 289 -20.06 6.03 -10.71
C ALA A 289 -20.84 6.44 -11.97
N GLU A 290 -21.01 7.75 -12.21
CA GLU A 290 -21.72 8.31 -13.35
C GLU A 290 -20.79 8.75 -14.49
N LYS A 291 -19.47 8.65 -14.32
CA LYS A 291 -18.49 9.04 -15.35
C LYS A 291 -18.25 7.92 -16.34
N GLU A 292 -18.44 8.18 -17.64
CA GLU A 292 -18.17 7.21 -18.71
C GLU A 292 -16.67 6.84 -18.81
N GLN A 293 -15.78 7.74 -18.37
CA GLN A 293 -14.33 7.57 -18.46
C GLN A 293 -13.74 6.63 -17.40
N VAL A 294 -14.52 6.27 -16.37
CA VAL A 294 -14.05 5.43 -15.25
C VAL A 294 -15.11 4.42 -14.86
N LYS A 295 -14.69 3.17 -14.68
CA LYS A 295 -15.58 2.11 -14.19
C LYS A 295 -14.95 1.35 -13.04
N VAL A 296 -15.30 1.76 -11.83
CA VAL A 296 -14.77 1.21 -10.57
C VAL A 296 -14.96 -0.31 -10.52
N ALA A 297 -13.86 -1.02 -10.28
CA ALA A 297 -13.85 -2.45 -10.07
C ALA A 297 -14.10 -2.79 -8.59
N THR A 298 -14.67 -3.97 -8.32
CA THR A 298 -14.62 -4.51 -6.96
C THR A 298 -13.17 -4.89 -6.61
N ASN A 299 -12.87 -5.07 -5.31
CA ASN A 299 -11.55 -5.53 -4.90
C ASN A 299 -11.23 -6.94 -5.40
N GLU A 300 -12.24 -7.78 -5.63
CA GLU A 300 -12.08 -9.13 -6.19
C GLU A 300 -11.76 -9.06 -7.69
N ASP A 301 -12.52 -8.26 -8.45
CA ASP A 301 -12.26 -8.05 -9.88
C ASP A 301 -10.87 -7.44 -10.11
N PHE A 302 -10.53 -6.41 -9.33
CA PHE A 302 -9.20 -5.78 -9.40
C PHE A 302 -8.10 -6.78 -9.04
N ALA A 303 -8.33 -7.70 -8.09
CA ALA A 303 -7.32 -8.68 -7.72
C ALA A 303 -6.94 -9.58 -8.91
N ALA A 304 -7.92 -9.97 -9.74
CA ALA A 304 -7.70 -10.73 -10.96
C ALA A 304 -6.91 -9.93 -12.01
N THR A 305 -7.26 -8.65 -12.22
CA THR A 305 -6.53 -7.76 -13.12
C THR A 305 -5.09 -7.49 -12.64
N GLU A 306 -4.90 -7.26 -11.33
CA GLU A 306 -3.60 -6.97 -10.72
C GLU A 306 -2.62 -8.11 -10.95
N ILE A 307 -3.07 -9.37 -10.90
CA ILE A 307 -2.22 -10.53 -11.16
C ILE A 307 -1.60 -10.46 -12.56
N GLY A 308 -2.41 -10.20 -13.60
CA GLY A 308 -1.93 -10.11 -14.98
C GLY A 308 -0.96 -8.94 -15.19
N LEU A 309 -1.28 -7.78 -14.58
CA LEU A 309 -0.42 -6.60 -14.63
C LEU A 309 0.93 -6.80 -13.91
N VAL A 310 0.93 -7.44 -12.75
CA VAL A 310 2.16 -7.79 -12.01
C VAL A 310 2.99 -8.80 -12.79
N ALA A 311 2.35 -9.81 -13.39
CA ALA A 311 3.04 -10.77 -14.25
C ALA A 311 3.73 -10.05 -15.42
N HIS A 312 3.00 -9.23 -16.17
CA HIS A 312 3.56 -8.51 -17.32
C HIS A 312 4.70 -7.56 -16.89
N ALA A 313 4.53 -6.81 -15.80
CA ALA A 313 5.59 -5.94 -15.28
C ALA A 313 6.88 -6.73 -14.96
N LYS A 314 6.76 -7.90 -14.33
CA LYS A 314 7.90 -8.78 -14.04
C LYS A 314 8.54 -9.34 -15.31
N LEU A 315 7.75 -9.72 -16.33
CA LEU A 315 8.26 -10.20 -17.62
C LEU A 315 9.17 -9.17 -18.28
N LEU A 316 8.79 -7.90 -18.18
CA LEU A 316 9.53 -6.76 -18.73
C LEU A 316 10.70 -6.30 -17.84
N GLY A 317 10.97 -7.00 -16.73
CA GLY A 317 12.10 -6.71 -15.83
C GLY A 317 11.83 -5.57 -14.83
N PHE A 318 10.57 -5.19 -14.60
CA PHE A 318 10.25 -4.26 -13.52
C PHE A 318 10.18 -4.96 -12.16
N SER A 319 10.60 -4.23 -11.13
CA SER A 319 10.26 -4.60 -9.75
C SER A 319 8.82 -4.15 -9.45
N THR A 320 8.11 -4.96 -8.67
CA THR A 320 6.77 -4.62 -8.17
C THR A 320 6.78 -4.52 -6.64
N SER A 321 5.71 -4.00 -6.05
CA SER A 321 5.61 -3.92 -4.59
C SER A 321 5.53 -5.31 -3.94
N GLU A 322 6.61 -5.71 -3.26
CA GLU A 322 6.66 -6.92 -2.44
C GLU A 322 5.80 -6.73 -1.18
N ARG A 323 4.74 -7.55 -1.06
CA ARG A 323 3.76 -7.43 0.03
C ARG A 323 4.14 -8.26 1.27
N LEU A 324 5.01 -9.26 1.12
CA LEU A 324 5.37 -10.21 2.17
C LEU A 324 6.85 -10.06 2.62
N SER A 325 7.77 -9.67 1.73
CA SER A 325 9.19 -9.42 2.09
C SER A 325 9.47 -8.11 2.82
N GLY A 326 8.54 -7.14 2.76
CA GLY A 326 8.78 -5.78 3.26
C GLY A 326 8.91 -5.70 4.79
N PRO A 327 9.04 -4.49 5.37
CA PRO A 327 8.73 -4.31 6.79
C PRO A 327 7.30 -4.81 7.07
N TRP A 328 7.03 -5.12 8.35
CA TRP A 328 5.71 -5.38 8.93
C TRP A 328 4.74 -4.23 8.63
N LEU A 329 4.25 -4.21 7.40
CA LEU A 329 3.30 -3.30 6.77
C LEU A 329 3.57 -1.80 6.67
N GLN A 330 2.91 -1.27 5.64
CA GLN A 330 2.52 0.13 5.44
C GLN A 330 1.58 0.55 6.58
N GLN A 331 2.05 1.41 7.48
CA GLN A 331 1.19 1.98 8.51
C GLN A 331 0.33 3.07 7.89
N CYS A 332 -0.99 2.92 7.95
CA CYS A 332 -1.87 4.03 7.65
C CYS A 332 -1.72 5.10 8.74
N GLN A 333 -1.19 6.26 8.37
CA GLN A 333 -1.03 7.42 9.25
C GLN A 333 -2.31 7.78 10.01
N ALA A 334 -3.49 7.57 9.40
CA ALA A 334 -4.76 7.94 10.01
C ALA A 334 -5.06 7.21 11.31
N VAL A 335 -4.43 6.04 11.57
CA VAL A 335 -4.69 5.23 12.78
C VAL A 335 -3.51 5.21 13.76
N THR A 336 -2.50 6.08 13.59
CA THR A 336 -1.33 6.21 14.48
C THR A 336 -1.36 7.48 15.33
N THR A 337 -0.75 7.50 16.51
CA THR A 337 -0.84 8.68 17.42
C THR A 337 0.15 9.79 17.13
N HIS A 338 1.15 9.54 16.29
CA HIS A 338 2.26 10.46 16.04
C HIS A 338 2.45 10.81 14.57
N SER A 339 1.43 10.55 13.75
CA SER A 339 1.40 10.98 12.36
C SER A 339 0.17 11.83 12.07
N ILE A 340 0.33 12.92 11.31
CA ILE A 340 -0.77 13.82 10.93
C ILE A 340 -0.61 14.44 9.55
N VAL A 341 -1.74 14.74 8.89
CA VAL A 341 -1.78 15.51 7.65
C VAL A 341 -1.92 17.00 7.96
N VAL A 342 -1.14 17.85 7.28
CA VAL A 342 -1.13 19.31 7.45
C VAL A 342 -1.56 19.97 6.15
N GLU A 343 -2.64 20.76 6.23
CA GLU A 343 -3.17 21.55 5.11
C GLU A 343 -2.44 22.91 4.97
N PRO A 344 -2.58 23.61 3.83
CA PRO A 344 -1.89 24.88 3.57
C PRO A 344 -2.18 26.00 4.57
N ASP A 345 -3.35 25.96 5.22
CA ASP A 345 -3.77 26.93 6.23
C ASP A 345 -3.34 26.55 7.66
N GLY A 346 -2.58 25.46 7.83
CA GLY A 346 -2.12 24.94 9.12
C GLY A 346 -3.11 23.99 9.80
N SER A 347 -4.28 23.75 9.21
CA SER A 347 -5.25 22.79 9.74
C SER A 347 -4.74 21.35 9.64
N LEU A 348 -5.21 20.50 10.55
CA LEU A 348 -4.80 19.11 10.66
C LEU A 348 -5.91 18.16 10.22
N GLN A 349 -5.54 17.09 9.51
CA GLN A 349 -6.41 15.97 9.11
C GLN A 349 -5.75 14.64 9.48
N ARG A 350 -6.56 13.60 9.75
CA ARG A 350 -6.02 12.26 10.04
C ARG A 350 -5.70 11.49 8.76
N CYS A 351 -6.57 11.59 7.75
CA CYS A 351 -6.41 10.91 6.48
C CYS A 351 -6.22 11.93 5.36
N TRP A 352 -5.30 11.65 4.43
CA TRP A 352 -5.12 12.50 3.26
C TRP A 352 -6.30 12.43 2.26
N LEU A 353 -7.19 11.43 2.42
CA LEU A 353 -8.44 11.35 1.64
C LEU A 353 -9.45 12.42 2.06
N GLU A 354 -9.32 12.97 3.27
CA GLU A 354 -10.20 14.00 3.83
C GLU A 354 -9.65 15.42 3.63
N VAL A 355 -8.51 15.55 2.94
CA VAL A 355 -7.91 16.86 2.65
C VAL A 355 -8.88 17.67 1.80
N GLY A 356 -9.18 18.87 2.27
CA GLY A 356 -10.16 19.74 1.64
C GLY A 356 -11.53 19.74 2.32
N GLU A 357 -11.82 18.78 3.20
CA GLU A 357 -13.10 18.65 3.91
C GLU A 357 -13.02 19.36 5.28
N ASN A 358 -13.58 20.57 5.34
CA ASN A 358 -13.42 21.47 6.51
C ASN A 358 -14.07 20.93 7.80
N ASP A 359 -15.15 20.17 7.67
CA ASP A 359 -15.89 19.52 8.76
C ASP A 359 -15.11 18.35 9.38
N LYS A 360 -14.09 17.83 8.68
CA LYS A 360 -13.28 16.69 9.13
C LYS A 360 -11.98 17.07 9.84
N ARG A 361 -11.65 18.37 9.87
CA ARG A 361 -10.46 18.92 10.54
C ARG A 361 -10.40 18.48 12.01
N VAL A 362 -9.22 18.03 12.43
CA VAL A 362 -8.97 17.51 13.79
C VAL A 362 -8.10 18.42 14.66
N GLY A 363 -7.73 19.60 14.16
CA GLY A 363 -6.93 20.57 14.91
C GLY A 363 -6.16 21.54 14.02
N HIS A 364 -5.14 22.16 14.61
CA HIS A 364 -4.25 23.12 13.94
C HIS A 364 -2.80 22.91 14.40
N ILE A 365 -1.84 23.11 13.50
CA ILE A 365 -0.40 22.83 13.71
C ILE A 365 0.24 23.63 14.85
N THR A 366 -0.40 24.70 15.33
CA THR A 366 0.09 25.51 16.45
C THR A 366 -0.10 24.85 17.82
N ARG A 367 -0.79 23.70 17.88
CA ARG A 367 -1.10 23.01 19.13
C ARG A 367 -0.83 21.51 19.00
N ALA A 368 -0.69 20.84 20.14
CA ALA A 368 -0.65 19.38 20.17
C ALA A 368 -2.00 18.81 19.66
N MET A 369 -1.94 17.66 19.01
CA MET A 369 -3.16 16.94 18.61
C MET A 369 -3.90 16.45 19.85
N ASP A 370 -5.18 16.80 19.96
CA ASP A 370 -6.04 16.31 21.03
C ASP A 370 -6.61 14.94 20.65
N LEU A 371 -5.95 13.89 21.14
CA LEU A 371 -6.38 12.51 20.89
C LEU A 371 -7.69 12.14 21.62
N SER A 372 -8.18 12.98 22.55
CA SER A 372 -9.45 12.76 23.24
C SER A 372 -10.67 13.30 22.48
N ASP A 373 -10.45 14.13 21.45
CA ASP A 373 -11.51 14.60 20.56
C ASP A 373 -12.12 13.42 19.78
N GLU A 374 -13.45 13.35 19.70
CA GLU A 374 -14.16 12.26 19.03
C GLU A 374 -13.77 12.10 17.55
N ARG A 375 -13.41 13.19 16.85
CA ARG A 375 -12.94 13.13 15.45
C ARG A 375 -11.58 12.46 15.31
N ASN A 376 -10.75 12.47 16.37
CA ASN A 376 -9.52 11.70 16.43
C ASN A 376 -9.79 10.27 16.91
N LEU A 377 -10.59 10.09 17.96
CA LEU A 377 -10.90 8.78 18.54
C LEU A 377 -11.55 7.84 17.53
N ARG A 378 -12.42 8.32 16.62
CA ARG A 378 -13.04 7.48 15.57
C ARG A 378 -12.03 6.68 14.76
N TRP A 379 -10.85 7.25 14.49
CA TRP A 379 -9.77 6.57 13.78
C TRP A 379 -9.02 5.59 14.65
N LEU A 380 -8.82 5.94 15.92
CA LEU A 380 -8.12 5.07 16.88
C LEU A 380 -8.97 3.86 17.30
N ARG A 381 -10.28 3.87 17.01
CA ARG A 381 -11.16 2.70 17.21
C ARG A 381 -11.00 1.62 16.14
N PHE A 382 -10.45 1.94 14.96
CA PHE A 382 -10.22 0.93 13.92
C PHE A 382 -9.18 -0.09 14.39
N ASP A 383 -9.61 -1.33 14.62
CA ASP A 383 -8.72 -2.43 14.99
C ASP A 383 -9.15 -3.79 14.40
N PRO A 384 -8.59 -4.18 13.24
CA PRO A 384 -8.92 -5.44 12.59
C PRO A 384 -8.37 -6.67 13.33
N THR A 385 -7.60 -6.49 14.40
CA THR A 385 -7.09 -7.60 15.22
C THR A 385 -8.06 -8.00 16.33
N ARG A 386 -9.07 -7.17 16.61
CA ARG A 386 -10.06 -7.40 17.67
C ARG A 386 -11.40 -7.88 17.12
N ASP A 387 -11.77 -7.42 15.93
CA ASP A 387 -13.10 -7.62 15.36
C ASP A 387 -13.14 -8.66 14.23
N ASP A 388 -14.16 -9.52 14.25
CA ASP A 388 -14.47 -10.41 13.14
C ASP A 388 -15.16 -9.66 11.99
N PRO A 389 -14.87 -10.03 10.72
CA PRO A 389 -14.20 -11.26 10.30
C PRO A 389 -12.66 -11.18 10.27
N CYS A 390 -12.05 -10.02 10.52
CA CYS A 390 -10.62 -9.81 10.37
C CYS A 390 -9.78 -10.55 11.42
N ARG A 391 -10.18 -10.54 12.70
CA ARG A 391 -9.51 -11.26 13.78
C ARG A 391 -9.35 -12.75 13.47
N SER A 392 -10.36 -13.35 12.86
CA SER A 392 -10.34 -14.76 12.47
C SER A 392 -9.62 -15.05 11.14
N CYS A 393 -9.31 -14.02 10.34
CA CYS A 393 -8.76 -14.16 8.99
C CYS A 393 -7.28 -14.56 8.98
N ASN A 394 -6.95 -15.59 8.22
CA ASN A 394 -5.57 -16.07 8.04
C ASN A 394 -4.71 -15.17 7.12
N VAL A 395 -5.28 -14.11 6.53
CA VAL A 395 -4.58 -13.12 5.69
C VAL A 395 -4.25 -11.82 6.46
N LEU A 396 -4.76 -11.68 7.69
CA LEU A 396 -4.60 -10.47 8.51
C LEU A 396 -3.15 -9.95 8.61
N PRO A 397 -2.09 -10.79 8.74
CA PRO A 397 -0.70 -10.33 8.82
C PRO A 397 -0.18 -9.61 7.56
N VAL A 398 -0.95 -9.61 6.47
CA VAL A 398 -0.60 -8.96 5.20
C VAL A 398 -1.52 -7.79 4.92
N CYS A 399 -2.83 -7.92 5.19
CA CYS A 399 -3.81 -6.90 4.81
C CYS A 399 -4.13 -5.89 5.91
N PHE A 400 -3.99 -6.27 7.19
CA PHE A 400 -4.37 -5.46 8.37
C PHE A 400 -5.74 -4.78 8.19
N GLY A 401 -6.75 -5.53 7.74
CA GLY A 401 -8.13 -5.03 7.59
C GLY A 401 -8.36 -4.08 6.41
N GLY A 402 -7.34 -3.78 5.59
CA GLY A 402 -7.47 -2.87 4.45
C GLY A 402 -7.43 -1.39 4.84
N CYS A 403 -8.06 -0.53 4.02
CA CYS A 403 -8.05 0.92 4.22
C CYS A 403 -8.94 1.34 5.40
N PRO A 404 -8.41 1.95 6.49
CA PRO A 404 -9.22 2.34 7.65
C PRO A 404 -10.34 3.33 7.32
N HIS A 405 -10.13 4.22 6.34
CA HIS A 405 -11.14 5.20 5.91
C HIS A 405 -12.45 4.53 5.50
N ARG A 406 -12.40 3.34 4.88
CA ARG A 406 -13.61 2.61 4.49
C ARG A 406 -14.42 2.15 5.70
N HIS A 407 -13.75 1.80 6.78
CA HIS A 407 -14.42 1.36 8.00
C HIS A 407 -14.94 2.51 8.85
N VAL A 408 -14.23 3.63 8.86
CA VAL A 408 -14.61 4.81 9.65
C VAL A 408 -15.79 5.54 9.02
N GLU A 409 -15.85 5.62 7.68
CA GLU A 409 -16.86 6.42 6.97
C GLU A 409 -18.07 5.61 6.47
N HIS A 410 -18.03 4.27 6.46
CA HIS A 410 -19.13 3.44 5.95
C HIS A 410 -19.73 2.58 7.08
N ALA A 411 -20.99 2.17 6.90
CA ALA A 411 -21.63 1.26 7.83
C ALA A 411 -20.87 -0.09 7.89
N PRO A 412 -20.87 -0.80 9.04
CA PRO A 412 -20.22 -2.12 9.15
C PRO A 412 -20.70 -3.14 8.10
N SER A 413 -21.92 -2.99 7.57
CA SER A 413 -22.48 -3.82 6.48
C SER A 413 -21.79 -3.62 5.13
N GLU A 414 -21.06 -2.52 4.94
CA GLU A 414 -20.36 -2.16 3.70
C GLU A 414 -18.87 -2.55 3.73
N PHE A 415 -18.49 -3.34 4.74
CA PHE A 415 -17.15 -3.89 4.85
C PHE A 415 -16.79 -4.70 3.61
N THR A 416 -15.58 -4.45 3.08
CA THR A 416 -15.04 -5.17 1.93
C THR A 416 -13.59 -5.55 2.19
N CYS A 417 -13.22 -6.77 1.81
CA CYS A 417 -11.86 -7.24 1.96
C CYS A 417 -10.90 -6.49 1.03
N ASN A 418 -9.66 -6.28 1.47
CA ASN A 418 -8.58 -5.81 0.60
C ASN A 418 -8.34 -6.81 -0.55
N GLN A 419 -7.89 -6.33 -1.72
CA GLN A 419 -7.64 -7.17 -2.90
C GLN A 419 -6.69 -8.35 -2.64
N ILE A 420 -5.74 -8.19 -1.69
CA ILE A 420 -4.80 -9.25 -1.33
C ILE A 420 -5.49 -10.50 -0.81
N ARG A 421 -6.72 -10.39 -0.30
CA ARG A 421 -7.51 -11.54 0.12
C ARG A 421 -7.85 -12.49 -1.03
N TYR A 422 -7.93 -11.96 -2.25
CA TYR A 422 -8.38 -12.69 -3.44
C TYR A 422 -7.21 -13.13 -4.34
N ASN A 423 -6.07 -12.43 -4.31
CA ASN A 423 -4.88 -12.80 -5.08
C ASN A 423 -3.66 -13.22 -4.22
N LEU A 424 -3.89 -13.56 -2.95
CA LEU A 424 -2.80 -13.93 -2.02
C LEU A 424 -1.89 -15.02 -2.57
N ARG A 425 -2.49 -16.06 -3.17
CA ARG A 425 -1.79 -17.23 -3.68
C ARG A 425 -0.75 -16.81 -4.72
N GLU A 426 -1.16 -16.05 -5.72
CA GLU A 426 -0.31 -15.58 -6.81
C GLU A 426 0.76 -14.62 -6.27
N MET A 427 0.41 -13.74 -5.33
CA MET A 427 1.36 -12.82 -4.71
C MET A 427 2.45 -13.55 -3.90
N ILE A 428 2.10 -14.64 -3.19
CA ILE A 428 3.07 -15.53 -2.54
C ILE A 428 4.02 -16.15 -3.57
N LEU A 429 3.47 -16.71 -4.66
CA LEU A 429 4.27 -17.36 -5.70
C LEU A 429 5.20 -16.37 -6.40
N PHE A 430 4.69 -15.19 -6.76
CA PHE A 430 5.49 -14.13 -7.38
C PHE A 430 6.69 -13.72 -6.55
N GLU A 431 6.53 -13.62 -5.23
CA GLU A 431 7.61 -13.23 -4.33
C GLU A 431 8.58 -14.39 -4.06
N TYR A 432 8.04 -15.58 -3.76
CA TYR A 432 8.84 -16.77 -3.50
C TYR A 432 9.71 -17.15 -4.69
N LEU A 433 9.11 -17.25 -5.89
CA LEU A 433 9.82 -17.66 -7.10
C LEU A 433 10.82 -16.61 -7.56
N ALA A 434 10.53 -15.30 -7.38
CA ALA A 434 11.51 -14.25 -7.70
C ALA A 434 12.82 -14.42 -6.93
N LYS A 435 12.74 -14.87 -5.67
CA LYS A 435 13.92 -15.04 -4.81
C LYS A 435 14.62 -16.38 -4.97
N HIS A 436 13.87 -17.48 -5.18
CA HIS A 436 14.43 -18.84 -5.11
C HIS A 436 14.46 -19.57 -6.46
N ARG A 437 13.59 -19.20 -7.41
CA ARG A 437 13.39 -19.92 -8.68
C ARG A 437 13.04 -18.96 -9.84
N PRO A 438 13.96 -18.07 -10.24
CA PRO A 438 13.69 -17.04 -11.24
C PRO A 438 13.26 -17.61 -12.60
N THR A 439 13.77 -18.78 -13.01
CA THR A 439 13.34 -19.46 -14.23
C THR A 439 11.87 -19.90 -14.17
N ALA A 440 11.45 -20.50 -13.05
CA ALA A 440 10.06 -20.91 -12.86
C ALA A 440 9.11 -19.71 -12.75
N LEU A 441 9.58 -18.58 -12.20
CA LEU A 441 8.83 -17.32 -12.26
C LEU A 441 8.58 -16.89 -13.70
N ALA A 442 9.60 -16.94 -14.56
CA ALA A 442 9.46 -16.56 -15.96
C ALA A 442 8.44 -17.45 -16.69
N GLU A 443 8.48 -18.76 -16.48
CA GLU A 443 7.50 -19.71 -17.03
C GLU A 443 6.07 -19.39 -16.55
N MET A 444 5.89 -19.18 -15.24
CA MET A 444 4.59 -18.83 -14.66
C MET A 444 4.04 -17.52 -15.23
N VAL A 445 4.91 -16.50 -15.33
CA VAL A 445 4.55 -15.20 -15.88
C VAL A 445 4.16 -15.30 -17.35
N VAL A 446 4.89 -16.08 -18.16
CA VAL A 446 4.55 -16.34 -19.57
C VAL A 446 3.21 -17.05 -19.68
N ALA A 447 2.96 -18.07 -18.87
CA ALA A 447 1.69 -18.80 -18.86
C ALA A 447 0.50 -17.91 -18.46
N GLN A 448 0.71 -16.99 -17.52
CA GLN A 448 -0.28 -16.03 -17.07
C GLN A 448 -0.60 -14.98 -18.13
N ALA A 449 0.43 -14.53 -18.87
CA ALA A 449 0.27 -13.62 -20.01
C ALA A 449 -0.43 -14.30 -21.20
N ALA A 450 -0.22 -15.60 -21.42
CA ALA A 450 -0.81 -16.37 -22.51
C ALA A 450 -2.31 -16.72 -22.32
N GLY A 451 -2.97 -16.20 -21.27
CA GLY A 451 -4.40 -16.40 -21.05
C GLY A 451 -4.79 -17.82 -20.65
N SER A 452 -3.84 -18.62 -20.12
CA SER A 452 -4.18 -19.92 -19.54
C SER A 452 -5.05 -19.71 -18.30
N ARG A 453 -6.38 -19.76 -18.51
CA ARG A 453 -7.39 -19.91 -17.47
C ARG A 453 -7.15 -21.27 -16.80
N TRP A 454 -6.24 -21.32 -15.83
CA TRP A 454 -6.29 -22.37 -14.82
C TRP A 454 -7.58 -22.16 -14.06
N GLY A 455 -8.38 -23.22 -14.06
CA GLY A 455 -9.77 -23.20 -13.66
C GLY A 455 -10.00 -22.50 -12.32
N SER A 456 -11.21 -22.00 -12.20
CA SER A 456 -11.92 -21.79 -10.94
C SER A 456 -11.99 -23.09 -10.12
N SER A 457 -10.86 -23.65 -9.71
CA SER A 457 -10.74 -24.26 -8.40
C SER A 457 -10.21 -23.17 -7.47
N ALA A 458 -11.06 -22.16 -7.24
CA ALA A 458 -11.13 -21.61 -5.91
C ALA A 458 -11.37 -22.82 -5.00
N ALA A 459 -10.29 -23.37 -4.45
CA ALA A 459 -10.37 -24.08 -3.20
C ALA A 459 -11.08 -23.07 -2.30
N LYS A 460 -12.38 -23.31 -2.08
CA LYS A 460 -13.12 -22.71 -1.00
C LYS A 460 -12.27 -22.97 0.22
N ALA A 461 -11.45 -22.00 0.61
CA ALA A 461 -10.99 -21.85 1.96
C ALA A 461 -12.26 -21.55 2.76
N GLY A 462 -13.03 -22.61 2.99
CA GLY A 462 -14.29 -22.59 3.69
C GLY A 462 -13.97 -22.33 5.15
N CYS A 463 -13.96 -21.06 5.52
CA CYS A 463 -14.41 -20.70 6.85
C CYS A 463 -15.92 -21.01 6.88
N GLY A 464 -16.28 -22.19 7.39
CA GLY A 464 -17.67 -22.65 7.47
C GLY A 464 -18.62 -21.72 8.24
N ASN A 465 -18.09 -20.71 8.93
CA ASN A 465 -18.86 -19.77 9.72
C ASN A 465 -19.17 -18.43 9.02
N CYS A 466 -18.49 -18.06 7.92
CA CYS A 466 -18.74 -16.76 7.27
C CYS A 466 -19.84 -16.81 6.21
N THR A 467 -19.98 -17.91 5.47
CA THR A 467 -20.99 -18.04 4.40
C THR A 467 -22.43 -18.09 4.93
N ALA A 468 -22.62 -18.33 6.23
CA ALA A 468 -23.93 -18.32 6.87
C ALA A 468 -24.41 -16.90 7.25
N ARG A 469 -23.48 -15.96 7.46
CA ARG A 469 -23.83 -14.57 7.84
C ARG A 469 -24.16 -13.72 6.61
N GLU A 470 -23.48 -13.94 5.48
CA GLU A 470 -23.78 -13.27 4.21
C GLU A 470 -25.15 -13.67 3.64
N ARG A 471 -25.61 -14.92 3.83
CA ARG A 471 -26.94 -15.36 3.37
C ARG A 471 -28.11 -14.93 4.26
N ARG A 472 -27.85 -14.52 5.52
CA ARG A 472 -28.90 -14.04 6.45
C ARG A 472 -29.14 -12.53 6.36
N LEU A 473 -28.37 -11.80 5.56
CA LEU A 473 -28.52 -10.36 5.37
C LEU A 473 -29.11 -9.98 3.99
N GLN A 474 -29.46 -10.99 3.17
CA GLN A 474 -30.15 -10.83 1.88
C GLN A 474 -31.51 -11.54 1.82
N ALA A 475 -32.03 -11.98 2.97
CA ALA A 475 -33.41 -12.42 3.16
C ALA A 475 -33.97 -11.64 4.34
#